data_AF-A0A8J3G3R4-F1
#
_entry.id   AF-A0A8J3G3R4-F1
#
_cell.length_a   1.000
_cell.length_b   1.000
_cell.length_c   1.000
_cell.angle_alpha   90.00
_cell.angle_beta   90.00
_cell.angle_gamma   90.00
#
_symmetry.space_group_name_H-M   'P 1'
#
loop_
_entity.id
_entity.type
_entity.pdbx_description
1 polymer ?
#
loop_
_entity_poly.entity_id
_entity_poly.type
_entity_poly.pdbx_seq_one_letter_code
_entity_poly.pdbx_strand_id
1 'polypeptide(L)'
;MAQAEICAVLYDDGQERFHAGDDDIIFFLDFHSTQRNLLYTQADDEPTNPVLFTRDWLAAVKARLDDRDYSFTREAQHNSGRPVSKNYMYESFGIPSITYEVGDETSRPAIDQASVIFSEEMMRLLLTHAETP
;
A
#
# COMPACT_ATOMS: atom_id res chain seq x y z
N MET A 1 -7.08 -9.92 -19.80
CA MET A 1 -6.78 -8.53 -19.44
C MET A 1 -7.88 -8.09 -18.50
N ALA A 2 -7.64 -8.16 -17.19
CA ALA A 2 -8.51 -7.53 -16.21
C ALA A 2 -8.06 -6.06 -16.13
N GLN A 3 -8.98 -5.13 -16.37
CA GLN A 3 -8.77 -3.73 -16.02
C GLN A 3 -8.84 -3.64 -14.50
N ALA A 4 -7.76 -3.14 -13.90
CA ALA A 4 -7.75 -2.69 -12.53
C ALA A 4 -8.63 -1.43 -12.43
N GLU A 5 -9.78 -1.52 -11.78
CA GLU A 5 -10.49 -0.34 -11.32
C GLU A 5 -9.70 0.25 -10.14
N ILE A 6 -9.26 1.50 -10.28
CA ILE A 6 -8.63 2.25 -9.20
C ILE A 6 -9.70 2.53 -8.14
N CYS A 7 -9.71 1.76 -7.06
CA CYS A 7 -10.54 2.05 -5.90
C CYS A 7 -9.73 2.91 -4.91
N ALA A 8 -9.63 4.20 -5.19
CA ALA A 8 -9.27 5.17 -4.16
C ALA A 8 -10.52 5.40 -3.30
N VAL A 9 -10.60 4.83 -2.11
CA VAL A 9 -11.67 5.15 -1.17
C VAL A 9 -11.33 6.48 -0.49
N LEU A 10 -11.61 7.58 -1.18
CA LEU A 10 -11.81 8.87 -0.54
C LEU A 10 -13.32 9.04 -0.37
N TYR A 11 -13.78 9.17 0.88
CA TYR A 11 -15.15 9.60 1.15
C TYR A 11 -15.38 10.98 0.54
N ASP A 12 -16.63 11.33 0.21
CA ASP A 12 -16.96 12.58 -0.51
C ASP A 12 -16.30 13.83 0.11
N ASP A 13 -16.34 13.96 1.45
CA ASP A 13 -15.67 15.03 2.19
C ASP A 13 -14.14 15.05 1.98
N GLY A 14 -13.51 13.87 1.92
CA GLY A 14 -12.07 13.76 1.66
C GLY A 14 -11.69 14.15 0.23
N GLN A 15 -12.55 13.88 -0.76
CA GLN A 15 -12.32 14.33 -2.14
C GLN A 15 -12.42 15.85 -2.25
N GLU A 16 -13.43 16.45 -1.62
CA GLU A 16 -13.61 17.91 -1.62
C GLU A 16 -12.42 18.62 -0.97
N ARG A 17 -11.97 18.14 0.19
CA ARG A 17 -10.81 18.70 0.92
C ARG A 17 -9.51 18.56 0.12
N PHE A 18 -9.28 17.41 -0.51
CA PHE A 18 -8.12 17.24 -1.39
C PHE A 18 -8.16 18.22 -2.59
N HIS A 19 -9.32 18.35 -3.26
CA HIS A 19 -9.46 19.28 -4.38
C HIS A 19 -9.34 20.76 -3.97
N ALA A 20 -9.75 21.10 -2.74
CA ALA A 20 -9.56 22.42 -2.16
C ALA A 20 -8.10 22.70 -1.74
N GLY A 21 -7.26 21.67 -1.65
CA GLY A 21 -5.88 21.76 -1.15
C GLY A 21 -5.77 21.76 0.37
N ASP A 22 -6.82 21.32 1.08
CA ASP A 22 -6.86 21.22 2.54
C ASP A 22 -6.26 19.91 3.06
N ASP A 23 -6.15 18.90 2.20
CA ASP A 23 -5.55 17.59 2.49
C ASP A 23 -4.56 17.19 1.40
N ASP A 24 -3.54 16.44 1.82
CA ASP A 24 -2.61 15.76 0.92
C ASP A 24 -2.89 14.25 0.89
N ILE A 25 -2.76 13.63 -0.27
CA ILE A 25 -2.68 12.17 -0.36
C ILE A 25 -1.27 11.79 0.07
N ILE A 26 -1.14 11.00 1.14
CA ILE A 26 0.15 10.59 1.72
C ILE A 26 0.50 9.12 1.49
N PHE A 27 -0.46 8.32 1.05
CA PHE A 27 -0.31 6.88 0.84
C PHE A 27 -1.36 6.36 -0.14
N PHE A 28 -0.98 5.40 -0.99
CA PHE A 28 -1.89 4.77 -1.95
C PHE A 28 -1.76 3.24 -1.91
N LEU A 29 -2.90 2.55 -1.83
CA LEU A 29 -2.99 1.09 -1.79
C LEU A 29 -4.08 0.61 -2.75
N ASP A 30 -3.70 -0.25 -3.69
CA ASP A 30 -4.55 -0.78 -4.77
C ASP A 30 -4.69 -2.29 -4.60
N PHE A 31 -5.90 -2.80 -4.35
CA PHE A 31 -6.15 -4.20 -4.00
C PHE A 31 -6.49 -5.04 -5.25
N HIS A 32 -5.80 -6.17 -5.40
CA HIS A 32 -5.92 -7.12 -6.51
C HIS A 32 -5.89 -8.56 -6.01
N SER A 33 -6.08 -9.51 -6.92
CA SER A 33 -5.82 -10.92 -6.65
C SER A 33 -4.88 -11.55 -7.67
N THR A 34 -4.09 -12.52 -7.19
CA THR A 34 -3.16 -13.30 -7.99
C THR A 34 -2.98 -14.69 -7.38
N GLN A 35 -2.03 -15.49 -7.85
CA GLN A 35 -1.83 -16.86 -7.34
C GLN A 35 -1.16 -16.94 -5.96
N ARG A 36 -0.56 -15.85 -5.46
CA ARG A 36 0.16 -15.81 -4.18
C ARG A 36 0.08 -14.42 -3.55
N ASN A 37 0.16 -14.31 -2.24
CA ASN A 37 0.20 -13.00 -1.60
C ASN A 37 1.52 -12.28 -1.94
N LEU A 38 1.42 -11.08 -2.51
CA LEU A 38 2.59 -10.28 -2.83
C LEU A 38 2.24 -8.78 -2.88
N LEU A 39 3.24 -7.94 -2.61
CA LEU A 39 3.11 -6.49 -2.72
C LEU A 39 4.09 -5.96 -3.76
N TYR A 40 3.58 -5.30 -4.80
CA TYR A 40 4.42 -4.51 -5.70
C TYR A 40 4.64 -3.13 -5.10
N THR A 41 5.90 -2.74 -4.98
CA THR A 41 6.32 -1.51 -4.28
C THR A 41 7.31 -0.72 -5.12
N GLN A 42 7.60 0.52 -4.73
CA GLN A 42 8.76 1.28 -5.24
C GLN A 42 10.06 0.57 -4.84
N ALA A 43 11.11 0.79 -5.62
CA ALA A 43 12.46 0.39 -5.25
C ALA A 43 12.98 1.22 -4.06
N ASP A 44 13.94 0.70 -3.29
CA ASP A 44 14.45 1.40 -2.10
C ASP A 44 15.20 2.70 -2.44
N ASP A 45 15.65 2.85 -3.68
CA ASP A 45 16.30 4.05 -4.23
C ASP A 45 15.32 5.03 -4.91
N GLU A 46 14.01 4.72 -4.91
CA GLU A 46 12.91 5.60 -5.31
C GLU A 46 12.28 6.21 -4.04
N PRO A 47 12.77 7.37 -3.55
CA PRO A 47 12.34 7.91 -2.28
C PRO A 47 10.87 8.34 -2.33
N THR A 48 10.14 8.03 -1.27
CA THR A 48 8.75 8.45 -1.08
C THR A 48 8.64 9.46 0.05
N ASN A 49 7.54 10.19 0.12
CA ASN A 49 7.11 10.90 1.31
C ASN A 49 5.80 10.27 1.82
N PRO A 50 5.77 9.61 2.99
CA PRO A 50 6.85 9.54 3.98
C PRO A 50 8.03 8.65 3.56
N VAL A 51 9.23 9.06 3.97
CA VAL A 51 10.50 8.37 3.63
C VAL A 51 10.54 7.00 4.30
N LEU A 52 10.88 5.97 3.51
CA LEU A 52 11.05 4.58 3.97
C LEU A 52 9.79 3.92 4.56
N PHE A 53 8.61 4.54 4.39
CA PHE A 53 7.34 4.06 4.92
C PHE A 53 7.09 2.58 4.59
N THR A 54 7.17 2.18 3.33
CA THR A 54 6.89 0.80 2.90
C THR A 54 7.81 -0.22 3.55
N ARG A 55 9.09 0.11 3.72
CA ARG A 55 10.06 -0.76 4.39
C ARG A 55 9.65 -0.98 5.84
N ASP A 56 9.36 0.10 6.56
CA ASP A 56 9.06 0.08 7.99
C ASP A 56 7.70 -0.55 8.28
N TRP A 57 6.71 -0.28 7.43
CA TRP A 57 5.40 -0.90 7.47
C TRP A 57 5.48 -2.41 7.32
N LEU A 58 6.16 -2.91 6.27
CA LEU A 58 6.28 -4.35 6.04
C LEU A 58 7.12 -5.06 7.11
N ALA A 59 8.13 -4.38 7.68
CA ALA A 59 8.88 -4.90 8.82
C ALA A 59 7.99 -5.05 10.07
N ALA A 60 7.15 -4.04 10.36
CA ALA A 60 6.22 -4.08 11.49
C ALA A 60 5.15 -5.17 11.31
N VAL A 61 4.63 -5.36 10.10
CA VAL A 61 3.70 -6.45 9.78
C VAL A 61 4.36 -7.81 10.01
N LYS A 62 5.57 -8.03 9.49
CA LYS A 62 6.31 -9.29 9.69
C LYS A 62 6.63 -9.61 11.14
N ALA A 63 6.72 -8.60 12.00
CA ALA A 63 6.90 -8.81 13.44
C ALA A 63 5.65 -9.37 14.13
N ARG A 64 4.47 -9.22 13.51
CA ARG A 64 3.16 -9.62 14.06
C ARG A 64 2.48 -10.77 13.31
N LEU A 65 2.83 -10.97 12.05
CA LEU A 65 2.22 -11.96 11.15
C LEU A 65 3.23 -13.07 10.86
N ASP A 66 2.96 -14.27 11.37
CA ASP A 66 3.79 -15.46 11.13
C ASP A 66 3.65 -15.92 9.68
N ASP A 67 4.76 -16.20 9.00
CA ASP A 67 4.77 -16.69 7.61
C ASP A 67 4.02 -18.03 7.45
N ARG A 68 3.83 -18.80 8.54
CA ARG A 68 3.01 -20.03 8.54
C ARG A 68 1.52 -19.74 8.47
N ASP A 69 1.08 -18.58 8.95
CA ASP A 69 -0.33 -18.17 8.93
C ASP A 69 -0.65 -17.41 7.63
N TYR A 70 0.24 -16.52 7.21
CA TYR A 70 0.10 -15.75 5.96
C TYR A 70 1.47 -15.38 5.39
N SER A 71 1.97 -16.19 4.46
CA SER A 71 3.21 -15.89 3.73
C SER A 71 2.93 -14.87 2.62
N PHE A 72 3.75 -13.82 2.54
CA PHE A 72 3.73 -12.86 1.45
C PHE A 72 5.15 -12.43 1.02
N THR A 73 5.26 -11.89 -0.19
CA THR A 73 6.54 -11.36 -0.71
C THR A 73 6.44 -9.89 -1.08
N ARG A 74 7.57 -9.18 -1.01
CA ARG A 74 7.69 -7.82 -1.56
C ARG A 74 8.43 -7.93 -2.90
N GLU A 75 7.83 -7.40 -3.95
CA GLU A 75 8.48 -7.19 -5.24
C GLU A 75 8.71 -5.68 -5.43
N ALA A 76 9.93 -5.26 -5.12
CA ALA A 76 10.38 -3.89 -5.37
C ALA A 76 10.72 -3.75 -6.85
N GLN A 77 10.02 -2.85 -7.55
CA GLN A 77 10.21 -2.63 -8.97
C GLN A 77 10.24 -1.14 -9.26
N HIS A 78 11.30 -0.70 -9.95
CA HIS A 78 11.37 0.63 -10.53
C HIS A 78 10.19 0.91 -11.44
N ASN A 79 9.89 2.19 -11.61
CA ASN A 79 8.89 2.60 -12.58
C ASN A 79 9.26 2.13 -13.99
N SER A 80 8.42 1.26 -14.54
CA SER A 80 8.61 0.66 -15.87
C SER A 80 8.08 1.52 -17.02
N GLY A 81 7.60 2.74 -16.76
CA GLY A 81 6.90 3.60 -17.72
C GLY A 81 5.55 3.04 -18.16
N ARG A 82 5.05 1.99 -17.49
CA ARG A 82 3.76 1.38 -17.78
C ARG A 82 2.62 2.15 -17.09
N PRO A 83 1.44 2.23 -17.72
CA PRO A 83 0.29 2.95 -17.16
C PRO A 83 -0.43 2.10 -16.10
N VAL A 84 0.24 1.86 -14.97
CA VAL A 84 -0.34 1.17 -13.81
C VAL A 84 -0.54 2.17 -12.66
N SER A 85 -1.59 1.98 -11.86
CA SER A 85 -2.01 2.87 -10.78
C SER A 85 -0.84 3.22 -9.84
N LYS A 86 -0.05 2.21 -9.48
CA LYS A 86 1.16 2.34 -8.64
C LYS A 86 2.11 3.42 -9.16
N ASN A 87 2.40 3.41 -10.46
CA ASN A 87 3.34 4.33 -11.07
C ASN A 87 2.74 5.73 -11.18
N TYR A 88 1.48 5.82 -11.60
CA TYR A 88 0.78 7.11 -11.69
C TYR A 88 0.75 7.85 -10.36
N MET A 89 0.38 7.15 -9.27
CA MET A 89 0.29 7.77 -7.93
C MET A 89 1.68 8.18 -7.40
N TYR A 90 2.70 7.36 -7.62
CA TYR A 90 4.06 7.71 -7.25
C TYR A 90 4.60 8.90 -8.06
N GLU A 91 4.42 8.92 -9.39
CA GLU A 91 4.87 10.04 -10.23
C GLU A 91 4.12 11.35 -9.94
N SER A 92 2.83 11.27 -9.60
CA SER A 92 2.00 12.46 -9.36
C SER A 92 2.24 13.08 -7.99
N PHE A 93 2.49 12.26 -6.96
CA PHE A 93 2.47 12.71 -5.56
C PHE A 93 3.76 12.40 -4.79
N GLY A 94 4.67 11.56 -5.31
CA GLY A 94 5.90 11.17 -4.62
C GLY A 94 5.66 10.34 -3.36
N ILE A 95 4.54 9.62 -3.29
CA ILE A 95 4.10 8.88 -2.09
C ILE A 95 4.32 7.38 -2.21
N PRO A 96 4.37 6.64 -1.08
CA PRO A 96 4.33 5.18 -1.13
C PRO A 96 3.04 4.73 -1.82
N SER A 97 3.21 4.02 -2.93
CA SER A 97 2.12 3.58 -3.79
C SER A 97 2.28 2.09 -4.02
N ILE A 98 1.31 1.29 -3.59
CA ILE A 98 1.48 -0.16 -3.45
C ILE A 98 0.32 -0.88 -4.13
N THR A 99 0.64 -1.91 -4.92
CA THR A 99 -0.34 -2.90 -5.34
C THR A 99 -0.30 -4.06 -4.36
N TYR A 100 -1.41 -4.30 -3.66
CA TYR A 100 -1.60 -5.41 -2.74
C TYR A 100 -2.31 -6.53 -3.48
N GLU A 101 -1.64 -7.66 -3.67
CA GLU A 101 -2.22 -8.85 -4.29
C GLU A 101 -2.53 -9.91 -3.22
N VAL A 102 -3.77 -10.38 -3.19
CA VAL A 102 -4.18 -11.53 -2.36
C VAL A 102 -4.14 -12.80 -3.20
N GLY A 103 -3.54 -13.87 -2.65
CA GLY A 103 -3.52 -15.18 -3.28
C GLY A 103 -4.92 -15.79 -3.38
N ASP A 104 -5.31 -16.28 -4.56
CA ASP A 104 -6.65 -16.83 -4.85
C ASP A 104 -7.05 -17.97 -3.89
N GLU A 105 -6.08 -18.77 -3.44
CA GLU A 105 -6.27 -19.90 -2.52
C GLU A 105 -5.96 -19.55 -1.05
N THR A 106 -5.73 -18.28 -0.73
CA THR A 106 -5.49 -17.87 0.65
C THR A 106 -6.75 -18.02 1.47
N SER A 107 -6.65 -18.70 2.61
CA SER A 107 -7.83 -18.97 3.44
C SER A 107 -8.44 -17.66 3.97
N ARG A 108 -9.78 -17.59 4.02
CA ARG A 108 -10.49 -16.42 4.57
C ARG A 108 -10.04 -16.05 5.99
N PRO A 109 -9.86 -16.99 6.94
CA PRO A 109 -9.36 -16.64 8.27
C PRO A 109 -7.96 -16.01 8.24
N ALA A 110 -7.07 -16.48 7.37
CA ALA A 110 -5.74 -15.88 7.20
C ALA A 110 -5.82 -14.47 6.60
N ILE A 111 -6.71 -14.25 5.63
CA ILE A 111 -6.97 -12.92 5.06
C ILE A 111 -7.50 -11.98 6.14
N ASP A 112 -8.46 -12.41 6.96
CA ASP A 112 -9.05 -11.59 8.01
C ASP A 112 -7.98 -11.17 9.04
N GLN A 113 -7.17 -12.13 9.51
CA GLN A 113 -6.08 -11.87 10.45
C GLN A 113 -5.02 -10.95 9.86
N ALA A 114 -4.56 -11.22 8.64
CA ALA A 114 -3.55 -10.42 7.97
C ALA A 114 -4.04 -8.99 7.73
N SER A 115 -5.27 -8.82 7.24
CA SER A 115 -5.86 -7.51 6.91
C SER A 115 -5.90 -6.59 8.13
N VAL A 116 -6.25 -7.13 9.31
CA VAL A 116 -6.22 -6.37 10.57
C VAL A 116 -4.79 -5.90 10.89
N ILE A 117 -3.81 -6.81 10.84
CA ILE A 117 -2.41 -6.47 11.15
C ILE A 117 -1.83 -5.45 10.16
N PHE A 118 -2.04 -5.66 8.85
CA PHE A 118 -1.61 -4.71 7.82
C PHE A 118 -2.20 -3.32 8.05
N SER A 119 -3.50 -3.25 8.34
CA SER A 119 -4.21 -1.97 8.54
C SER A 119 -3.74 -1.25 9.80
N GLU A 120 -3.59 -1.96 10.93
CA GLU A 120 -3.16 -1.37 12.18
C GLU A 120 -1.73 -0.82 12.09
N GLU A 121 -0.79 -1.58 11.53
CA GLU A 121 0.59 -1.10 11.38
C GLU A 121 0.70 0.04 10.36
N MET A 122 -0.14 0.04 9.33
CA MET A 122 -0.22 1.14 8.36
C MET A 122 -0.66 2.42 9.06
N MET A 123 -1.82 2.38 9.75
CA MET A 123 -2.38 3.56 10.43
C MET A 123 -1.44 4.08 11.52
N ARG A 124 -0.87 3.18 12.34
CA ARG A 124 0.08 3.56 13.40
C ARG A 124 1.29 4.31 12.83
N LEU A 125 1.86 3.82 11.73
CA LEU A 125 3.03 4.43 11.12
C LEU A 125 2.70 5.76 10.44
N LEU A 126 1.56 5.85 9.73
CA LEU A 126 1.09 7.10 9.11
C LEU A 126 0.87 8.20 10.16
N LEU A 127 0.24 7.88 11.29
CA LEU A 127 0.05 8.82 12.40
C LEU A 127 1.40 9.26 13.01
N THR A 128 2.37 8.36 13.14
CA THR A 128 3.72 8.70 13.64
C THR A 128 4.42 9.71 12.72
N HIS A 129 4.28 9.55 11.40
CA HIS A 129 4.81 10.51 10.43
C HIS A 129 4.07 11.85 10.46
N ALA A 130 2.75 11.85 10.67
CA ALA A 130 1.97 13.09 10.80
C ALA A 130 2.38 13.94 12.01
N GLU A 131 2.88 13.31 13.08
CA GLU A 131 3.38 13.97 14.30
C GLU A 131 4.82 14.47 14.17
N THR A 132 5.56 14.07 13.14
CA THR A 132 6.98 14.39 12.93
C THR A 132 7.16 15.14 11.61
N PRO A 133 6.98 16.49 11.58
CA PRO A 133 7.05 17.29 10.35
C PRO A 133 8.46 17.38 9.74
#